data_AF-A0A1D3DMA7-F1
#
_entry.id   AF-A0A1D3DMA7-F1
#
_cell.length_a   1.000
_cell.length_b   1.000
_cell.length_c   1.000
_cell.angle_alpha   90.00
_cell.angle_beta   90.00
_cell.angle_gamma   90.00
#
_symmetry.space_group_name_H-M   'P 1'
#
loop_
_entity.id
_entity.type
_entity.pdbx_description
1 polymer ?
#
loop_
_entity_poly.entity_id
_entity_poly.type
_entity_poly.pdbx_seq_one_letter_code
_entity_poly.pdbx_strand_id
1 'polypeptide(L)'
;MPPTARRVRADALPHTGPGSLDPLMERIGDARYVLIGEASHGTAEFYRWPAEPTRRLVEERGVSFVAVEGDWPDRLAAHRAVTAAPGAPDDPREALEGFHRWPAWMWANTDVADFARWLREYNARLPAERRVGFFGLDVTSLWESLHAVLGHLRRHDPDRVGAALEAYRCFEPYARDPQEYARPTRLVPRPAAGPKCCRCWWIVFPGTGTWTGTGTGTATWTGTGTGTARDSGWTAAERDHRAIGVVYRAARERWGNYVPMIPADRYDAFLYLDGTTALTPLRTAAPPDTHEEESWPTGM
;
A
#
# COMPACT_ATOMS: atom_id res chain seq x y z
N MET A 1 20.49 -14.67 16.86
CA MET A 1 19.09 -14.20 16.85
C MET A 1 18.84 -13.35 18.09
N PRO A 2 18.34 -12.10 17.94
CA PRO A 2 18.09 -11.21 19.08
C PRO A 2 17.11 -11.82 20.11
N PRO A 3 17.19 -11.45 21.40
CA PRO A 3 16.31 -11.98 22.45
C PRO A 3 14.82 -11.82 22.14
N THR A 4 14.44 -10.70 21.53
CA THR A 4 13.06 -10.41 21.13
C THR A 4 12.58 -11.34 20.03
N ALA A 5 13.37 -11.56 18.97
CA ALA A 5 13.01 -12.49 17.91
C ALA A 5 12.79 -13.92 18.45
N ARG A 6 13.56 -14.35 19.45
CA ARG A 6 13.38 -15.68 20.09
C ARG A 6 12.06 -15.79 20.83
N ARG A 7 11.62 -14.70 21.47
CA ARG A 7 10.32 -14.61 22.12
C ARG A 7 9.19 -14.65 21.10
N VAL A 8 9.26 -13.82 20.06
CA VAL A 8 8.28 -13.81 18.96
C VAL A 8 8.14 -15.22 18.36
N ARG A 9 9.25 -15.88 18.04
CA ARG A 9 9.23 -17.24 17.48
C ARG A 9 8.64 -18.28 18.43
N ALA A 10 8.92 -18.19 19.72
CA ALA A 10 8.38 -19.11 20.73
C ALA A 10 6.87 -18.93 20.96
N ASP A 11 6.38 -17.71 20.70
CA ASP A 11 4.99 -17.31 20.88
C ASP A 11 4.14 -17.50 19.61
N ALA A 12 4.77 -17.52 18.44
CA ALA A 12 4.12 -17.68 17.15
C ALA A 12 3.51 -19.07 16.95
N LEU A 13 2.36 -19.12 16.28
CA LEU A 13 1.79 -20.36 15.78
C LEU A 13 2.56 -20.81 14.53
N PRO A 14 3.03 -22.07 14.46
CA PRO A 14 3.80 -22.54 13.33
C PRO A 14 2.91 -22.66 12.08
N HIS A 15 3.45 -22.28 10.93
CA HIS A 15 2.81 -22.54 9.65
C HIS A 15 3.08 -23.99 9.21
N THR A 16 2.11 -24.88 9.43
CA THR A 16 2.23 -26.33 9.16
C THR A 16 1.35 -26.81 8.00
N GLY A 17 0.65 -25.90 7.33
CA GLY A 17 -0.21 -26.21 6.18
C GLY A 17 -1.34 -25.19 5.93
N PRO A 18 -2.29 -25.51 5.04
CA PRO A 18 -3.32 -24.57 4.57
C PRO A 18 -4.18 -23.94 5.68
N GLY A 19 -4.49 -24.70 6.74
CA GLY A 19 -5.28 -24.22 7.89
C GLY A 19 -4.50 -23.33 8.87
N SER A 20 -3.21 -23.09 8.64
CA SER A 20 -2.41 -22.29 9.60
C SER A 20 -2.84 -20.83 9.68
N LEU A 21 -3.60 -20.34 8.68
CA LEU A 21 -4.17 -19.00 8.68
C LEU A 21 -5.58 -18.96 9.29
N ASP A 22 -6.18 -20.10 9.65
CA ASP A 22 -7.53 -20.14 10.24
C ASP A 22 -7.65 -19.23 11.49
N PRO A 23 -6.69 -19.24 12.45
CA PRO A 23 -6.76 -18.33 13.59
C PRO A 23 -6.73 -16.84 13.20
N LEU A 24 -6.02 -16.50 12.12
CA LEU A 24 -6.01 -15.14 11.59
C LEU A 24 -7.36 -14.79 10.96
N MET A 25 -7.95 -15.70 10.18
CA MET A 25 -9.25 -15.50 9.53
C MET A 25 -10.39 -15.42 10.54
N GLU A 26 -10.35 -16.22 11.61
CA GLU A 26 -11.27 -16.13 12.75
C GLU A 26 -11.14 -14.78 13.46
N ARG A 27 -9.91 -14.30 13.66
CA ARG A 27 -9.66 -12.99 14.28
C ARG A 27 -10.14 -11.82 13.43
N ILE A 28 -9.95 -11.88 12.11
CA ILE A 28 -10.47 -10.88 11.18
C ILE A 28 -12.01 -10.81 11.28
N GLY A 29 -12.67 -11.96 11.43
CA GLY A 29 -14.12 -12.03 11.60
C GLY A 29 -14.87 -11.37 10.45
N ASP A 30 -15.80 -10.48 10.79
CA ASP A 30 -16.65 -9.72 9.85
C ASP A 30 -16.14 -8.29 9.60
N ALA A 31 -14.83 -8.04 9.78
CA ALA A 31 -14.25 -6.73 9.57
C ALA A 31 -14.51 -6.23 8.14
N ARG A 32 -15.05 -5.01 8.03
CA ARG A 32 -15.34 -4.38 6.74
C ARG A 32 -14.08 -3.97 5.97
N TYR A 33 -13.01 -3.66 6.71
CA TYR A 33 -11.72 -3.25 6.17
C TYR A 33 -10.63 -4.07 6.84
N VAL A 34 -9.73 -4.64 6.05
CA VAL A 34 -8.56 -5.36 6.54
C VAL A 34 -7.33 -4.63 5.98
N LEU A 35 -6.51 -4.09 6.88
CA LEU A 35 -5.29 -3.36 6.53
C LEU A 35 -4.10 -4.30 6.74
N ILE A 36 -3.36 -4.57 5.67
CA ILE A 36 -2.18 -5.43 5.71
C ILE A 36 -0.96 -4.58 5.41
N GLY A 37 -0.07 -4.48 6.39
CA GLY A 37 1.21 -3.78 6.23
C GLY A 37 2.36 -4.75 6.04
N GLU A 38 3.47 -4.23 5.53
CA GLU A 38 4.74 -4.93 5.40
C GLU A 38 5.83 -4.23 6.22
N ALA A 39 7.02 -4.85 6.32
CA ALA A 39 8.18 -4.25 6.99
C ALA A 39 9.22 -3.68 5.99
N SER A 40 9.08 -3.98 4.69
CA SER A 40 9.95 -3.50 3.61
C SER A 40 9.26 -3.68 2.25
N HIS A 41 9.59 -2.83 1.28
CA HIS A 41 9.13 -3.01 -0.10
C HIS A 41 9.99 -3.98 -0.92
N GLY A 42 11.21 -4.30 -0.47
CA GLY A 42 12.22 -5.06 -1.25
C GLY A 42 12.27 -6.55 -0.95
N THR A 43 11.30 -7.07 -0.20
CA THR A 43 11.31 -8.45 0.33
C THR A 43 10.18 -9.26 -0.29
N ALA A 44 10.50 -10.38 -0.95
CA ALA A 44 9.52 -11.20 -1.68
C ALA A 44 8.38 -11.71 -0.77
N GLU A 45 8.73 -12.15 0.43
CA GLU A 45 7.78 -12.73 1.38
C GLU A 45 6.74 -11.72 1.87
N PHE A 46 7.05 -10.42 1.84
CA PHE A 46 6.11 -9.36 2.18
C PHE A 46 5.05 -9.11 1.10
N TYR A 47 5.22 -9.66 -0.11
CA TYR A 47 4.15 -9.71 -1.12
C TYR A 47 3.47 -11.07 -1.12
N ARG A 48 4.26 -12.14 -1.00
CA ARG A 48 3.76 -13.51 -1.07
C ARG A 48 2.85 -13.87 0.10
N TRP A 49 3.23 -13.54 1.34
CA TRP A 49 2.43 -13.95 2.50
C TRP A 49 1.15 -13.15 2.66
N PRO A 50 1.12 -11.83 2.41
CA PRO A 50 -0.15 -11.08 2.37
C PRO A 50 -1.11 -11.56 1.28
N ALA A 51 -0.60 -12.13 0.17
CA ALA A 51 -1.47 -12.68 -0.87
C ALA A 51 -2.36 -13.81 -0.36
N GLU A 52 -1.86 -14.72 0.48
CA GLU A 52 -2.62 -15.88 0.96
C GLU A 52 -3.88 -15.54 1.78
N PRO A 53 -3.84 -14.75 2.88
CA PRO A 53 -5.06 -14.33 3.56
C PRO A 53 -5.92 -13.45 2.66
N THR A 54 -5.34 -12.66 1.75
CA THR A 54 -6.12 -11.86 0.79
C THR A 54 -6.96 -12.75 -0.14
N ARG A 55 -6.40 -13.86 -0.63
CA ARG A 55 -7.15 -14.86 -1.42
C ARG A 55 -8.34 -15.39 -0.62
N ARG A 56 -8.10 -15.80 0.62
CA ARG A 56 -9.16 -16.29 1.52
C ARG A 56 -10.21 -15.23 1.83
N LEU A 57 -9.83 -13.97 2.01
CA LEU A 57 -10.79 -12.88 2.21
C LEU A 57 -11.68 -12.65 0.98
N VAL A 58 -11.11 -12.79 -0.22
CA VAL A 58 -11.87 -12.73 -1.47
C VAL A 58 -12.81 -13.94 -1.60
N GLU A 59 -12.30 -15.16 -1.37
CA GLU A 59 -13.06 -16.41 -1.58
C GLU A 59 -14.11 -16.66 -0.49
N GLU A 60 -13.77 -16.44 0.78
CA GLU A 60 -14.57 -16.85 1.95
C GLU A 60 -15.36 -15.70 2.60
N ARG A 61 -14.95 -14.44 2.37
CA ARG A 61 -15.53 -13.25 3.01
C ARG A 61 -16.09 -12.23 2.02
N GLY A 62 -15.96 -12.48 0.72
CA GLY A 62 -16.58 -11.65 -0.31
C GLY A 62 -16.00 -10.24 -0.43
N VAL A 63 -14.73 -10.05 -0.06
CA VAL A 63 -14.03 -8.77 -0.28
C VAL A 63 -14.12 -8.40 -1.76
N SER A 64 -14.61 -7.18 -2.02
CA SER A 64 -14.95 -6.73 -3.38
C SER A 64 -13.80 -6.05 -4.11
N PHE A 65 -12.74 -5.65 -3.40
CA PHE A 65 -11.55 -5.11 -4.03
C PHE A 65 -10.33 -5.19 -3.10
N VAL A 66 -9.15 -5.18 -3.71
CA VAL A 66 -7.86 -5.00 -3.05
C VAL A 66 -7.34 -3.63 -3.45
N ALA A 67 -6.88 -2.84 -2.47
CA ALA A 67 -6.30 -1.53 -2.71
C ALA A 67 -4.89 -1.47 -2.13
N VAL A 68 -3.94 -0.98 -2.94
CA VAL A 68 -2.51 -1.00 -2.63
C VAL A 68 -1.93 0.41 -2.54
N GLU A 69 -0.82 0.55 -1.81
CA GLU A 69 0.02 1.76 -1.77
C GLU A 69 0.69 1.98 -3.13
N GLY A 70 -0.05 2.54 -4.07
CA GLY A 70 0.48 2.85 -5.40
C GLY A 70 -0.47 3.73 -6.19
N ASP A 71 0.06 4.31 -7.25
CA ASP A 71 -0.63 5.35 -8.03
C ASP A 71 -1.87 4.87 -8.76
N TRP A 72 -2.94 5.66 -8.68
CA TRP A 72 -4.22 5.36 -9.33
C TRP A 72 -4.13 5.08 -10.85
N PRO A 73 -3.48 5.91 -11.70
CA PRO A 73 -3.51 5.73 -13.15
C PRO A 73 -2.88 4.40 -13.61
N ASP A 74 -1.74 4.04 -13.01
CA ASP A 74 -1.06 2.78 -13.28
C ASP A 74 -1.93 1.59 -12.84
N ARG A 75 -2.56 1.69 -11.66
CA ARG A 75 -3.39 0.60 -11.13
C ARG A 75 -4.69 0.45 -11.88
N LEU A 76 -5.15 1.46 -12.62
CA LEU A 76 -6.29 1.31 -13.51
C LEU A 76 -6.00 0.29 -14.64
N ALA A 77 -4.76 0.23 -15.15
CA ALA A 77 -4.39 -0.78 -16.14
C ALA A 77 -4.40 -2.19 -15.53
N ALA A 78 -3.83 -2.35 -14.33
CA ALA A 78 -3.86 -3.60 -13.58
C ALA A 78 -5.31 -4.03 -13.25
N HIS A 79 -6.15 -3.11 -12.76
CA HIS A 79 -7.58 -3.32 -12.53
C HIS A 79 -8.25 -3.90 -13.77
N ARG A 80 -8.10 -3.24 -14.92
CA ARG A 80 -8.71 -3.66 -16.19
C ARG A 80 -8.25 -5.05 -16.60
N ALA A 81 -6.97 -5.38 -16.41
CA ALA A 81 -6.44 -6.71 -16.72
C ALA A 81 -7.02 -7.78 -15.78
N VAL A 82 -7.04 -7.54 -14.45
CA VAL A 82 -7.59 -8.53 -13.50
C VAL A 82 -9.10 -8.70 -13.62
N THR A 83 -9.84 -7.68 -14.08
CA THR A 83 -11.28 -7.80 -14.33
C THR A 83 -11.60 -8.24 -15.75
N ALA A 84 -10.60 -8.59 -16.57
CA ALA A 84 -10.77 -8.93 -18.00
C ALA A 84 -11.66 -7.92 -18.75
N ALA A 85 -11.38 -6.64 -18.56
CA ALA A 85 -12.10 -5.57 -19.24
C ALA A 85 -11.80 -5.60 -20.76
N PRO A 86 -12.75 -5.23 -21.62
CA PRO A 86 -12.53 -5.18 -23.06
C PRO A 86 -11.29 -4.36 -23.44
N GLY A 87 -10.40 -4.94 -24.23
CA GLY A 87 -9.14 -4.33 -24.67
C GLY A 87 -8.04 -4.27 -23.61
N ALA A 88 -8.21 -4.91 -22.45
CA ALA A 88 -7.12 -5.13 -21.51
C ALA A 88 -6.24 -6.31 -21.96
N PRO A 89 -4.95 -6.34 -21.58
CA PRO A 89 -4.09 -7.50 -21.80
C PRO A 89 -4.66 -8.78 -21.17
N ASP A 90 -4.39 -9.91 -21.82
CA ASP A 90 -4.83 -11.21 -21.29
C ASP A 90 -4.03 -11.63 -20.06
N ASP A 91 -2.71 -11.41 -20.05
CA ASP A 91 -1.87 -11.60 -18.86
C ASP A 91 -1.75 -10.29 -18.07
N PRO A 92 -2.21 -10.22 -16.80
CA PRO A 92 -2.03 -9.05 -15.94
C PRO A 92 -0.57 -8.61 -15.78
N ARG A 93 0.40 -9.52 -15.99
CA ARG A 93 1.82 -9.17 -16.03
C ARG A 93 2.12 -8.03 -17.01
N GLU A 94 1.51 -8.04 -18.19
CA GLU A 94 1.75 -7.01 -19.21
C GLU A 94 1.33 -5.61 -18.72
N ALA A 95 0.22 -5.54 -17.95
CA ALA A 95 -0.24 -4.30 -17.35
C ALA A 95 0.73 -3.80 -16.25
N LEU A 96 1.29 -4.71 -15.44
CA LEU A 96 2.27 -4.39 -14.40
C LEU A 96 3.61 -3.96 -14.99
N GLU A 97 4.04 -4.56 -16.10
CA GLU A 97 5.23 -4.12 -16.82
C GLU A 97 5.07 -2.68 -17.34
N GLY A 98 3.85 -2.20 -17.58
CA GLY A 98 3.57 -0.80 -17.90
C GLY A 98 3.89 0.21 -16.79
N PHE A 99 4.34 -0.21 -15.61
CA PHE A 99 4.69 0.71 -14.53
C PHE A 99 6.08 1.29 -14.77
N HIS A 100 6.14 2.62 -14.92
CA HIS A 100 7.35 3.34 -15.30
C HIS A 100 7.83 4.33 -14.24
N ARG A 101 6.96 4.73 -13.31
CA ARG A 101 7.31 5.65 -12.23
C ARG A 101 8.11 4.91 -11.16
N TRP A 102 9.10 5.58 -10.58
CA TRP A 102 9.85 5.03 -9.46
C TRP A 102 8.98 4.94 -8.18
N PRO A 103 9.16 3.89 -7.36
CA PRO A 103 9.90 2.66 -7.67
C PRO A 103 9.06 1.71 -8.54
N ALA A 104 9.47 1.50 -9.80
CA ALA A 104 8.71 0.66 -10.75
C ALA A 104 8.62 -0.79 -10.26
N TRP A 105 9.67 -1.28 -9.61
CA TRP A 105 9.81 -2.64 -9.10
C TRP A 105 8.88 -2.98 -7.94
N MET A 106 8.41 -1.99 -7.16
CA MET A 106 7.67 -2.22 -5.92
C MET A 106 6.40 -3.04 -6.18
N TRP A 107 5.65 -2.72 -7.22
CA TRP A 107 4.47 -3.49 -7.61
C TRP A 107 4.60 -4.19 -8.96
N ALA A 108 5.60 -3.86 -9.77
CA ALA A 108 5.95 -4.63 -10.96
C ALA A 108 6.97 -5.72 -10.59
N ASN A 109 6.51 -6.72 -9.84
CA ASN A 109 7.31 -7.87 -9.42
C ASN A 109 6.59 -9.21 -9.67
N THR A 110 7.31 -10.31 -9.52
CA THR A 110 6.78 -11.66 -9.79
C THR A 110 5.64 -12.06 -8.85
N ASP A 111 5.74 -11.76 -7.54
CA ASP A 111 4.73 -12.17 -6.56
C ASP A 111 3.40 -11.43 -6.78
N VAL A 112 3.45 -10.13 -7.14
CA VAL A 112 2.26 -9.35 -7.53
C VAL A 112 1.68 -9.82 -8.86
N ALA A 113 2.51 -10.17 -9.84
CA ALA A 113 2.04 -10.73 -11.11
C ALA A 113 1.30 -12.06 -10.90
N ASP A 114 1.82 -12.93 -10.04
CA ASP A 114 1.18 -14.21 -9.72
C ASP A 114 -0.13 -14.02 -8.95
N PHE A 115 -0.18 -13.06 -8.00
CA PHE A 115 -1.44 -12.68 -7.36
C PHE A 115 -2.46 -12.13 -8.36
N ALA A 116 -2.04 -11.24 -9.25
CA ALA A 116 -2.93 -10.63 -10.25
C ALA A 116 -3.48 -11.66 -11.25
N ARG A 117 -2.67 -12.65 -11.67
CA ARG A 117 -3.12 -13.78 -12.49
C ARG A 117 -4.16 -14.62 -11.77
N TRP A 118 -3.90 -15.00 -10.52
CA TRP A 118 -4.87 -15.70 -9.69
C TRP A 118 -6.18 -14.91 -9.57
N LEU A 119 -6.11 -13.59 -9.32
CA LEU A 119 -7.29 -12.74 -9.19
C LEU A 119 -8.08 -12.68 -10.50
N ARG A 120 -7.39 -12.63 -11.65
CA ARG A 120 -8.02 -12.71 -12.97
C ARG A 120 -8.74 -14.03 -13.19
N GLU A 121 -8.12 -15.15 -12.83
CA GLU A 121 -8.73 -16.48 -12.94
C GLU A 121 -9.96 -16.64 -12.03
N TYR A 122 -9.90 -16.09 -10.82
CA TYR A 122 -11.05 -16.02 -9.91
C TYR A 122 -12.17 -15.18 -10.52
N ASN A 123 -11.85 -13.96 -11.01
CA ASN A 123 -12.81 -13.05 -11.63
C ASN A 123 -13.45 -13.59 -12.92
N ALA A 124 -12.76 -14.44 -13.67
CA ALA A 124 -13.30 -15.06 -14.88
C ALA A 124 -14.52 -15.97 -14.59
N ARG A 125 -14.66 -16.45 -13.35
CA ARG A 125 -15.78 -17.29 -12.90
C ARG A 125 -16.99 -16.48 -12.43
N LEU A 126 -16.85 -15.15 -12.37
CA LEU A 126 -17.85 -14.24 -11.83
C LEU A 126 -18.50 -13.39 -12.94
N PRO A 127 -19.77 -13.00 -12.77
CA PRO A 127 -20.39 -11.97 -13.59
C PRO A 127 -19.65 -10.64 -13.41
N ALA A 128 -19.67 -9.79 -14.44
CA ALA A 128 -18.83 -8.59 -14.51
C ALA A 128 -19.01 -7.66 -13.31
N GLU A 129 -20.23 -7.54 -12.79
CA GLU A 129 -20.63 -6.67 -11.68
C GLU A 129 -20.10 -7.15 -10.32
N ARG A 130 -19.65 -8.40 -10.24
CA ARG A 130 -19.11 -9.01 -9.02
C ARG A 130 -17.61 -9.25 -9.05
N ARG A 131 -16.94 -8.90 -10.15
CA ARG A 131 -15.49 -9.07 -10.27
C ARG A 131 -14.78 -8.18 -9.25
N VAL A 132 -13.80 -8.77 -8.57
CA VAL A 132 -13.00 -8.13 -7.54
C VAL A 132 -12.01 -7.18 -8.18
N GLY A 133 -12.02 -5.93 -7.73
CA GLY A 133 -11.13 -4.88 -8.24
C GLY A 133 -9.72 -4.92 -7.64
N PHE A 134 -8.78 -4.24 -8.30
CA PHE A 134 -7.41 -4.06 -7.84
C PHE A 134 -7.00 -2.61 -8.09
N PHE A 135 -6.89 -1.81 -7.03
CA PHE A 135 -6.79 -0.34 -7.14
C PHE A 135 -5.56 0.22 -6.43
N GLY A 136 -5.12 1.39 -6.86
CA GLY A 136 -4.09 2.18 -6.18
C GLY A 136 -4.73 3.25 -5.31
N LEU A 137 -4.20 3.48 -4.11
CA LEU A 137 -4.69 4.52 -3.19
C LEU A 137 -3.88 5.83 -3.27
N ASP A 138 -2.68 5.79 -3.84
CA ASP A 138 -1.78 6.93 -3.81
C ASP A 138 -2.14 7.98 -4.85
N VAL A 139 -1.90 9.23 -4.44
CA VAL A 139 -2.08 10.45 -5.22
C VAL A 139 -0.74 11.09 -5.54
N THR A 140 0.26 10.27 -5.93
CA THR A 140 1.62 10.75 -6.17
C THR A 140 1.89 11.05 -7.65
N SER A 141 1.12 10.46 -8.55
CA SER A 141 1.11 10.63 -10.01
C SER A 141 0.36 11.88 -10.48
N LEU A 142 0.78 13.06 -10.02
CA LEU A 142 0.12 14.33 -10.36
C LEU A 142 0.00 14.47 -11.89
N TRP A 143 1.10 14.36 -12.62
CA TRP A 143 1.12 14.66 -14.05
C TRP A 143 0.31 13.67 -14.86
N GLU A 144 0.45 12.38 -14.61
CA GLU A 144 -0.33 11.32 -15.25
C GLU A 144 -1.83 11.53 -14.97
N SER A 145 -2.18 11.93 -13.76
CA SER A 145 -3.56 12.27 -13.39
C SER A 145 -4.08 13.49 -14.17
N LEU A 146 -3.29 14.55 -14.30
CA LEU A 146 -3.65 15.73 -15.12
C LEU A 146 -3.88 15.34 -16.59
N HIS A 147 -3.01 14.49 -17.16
CA HIS A 147 -3.17 13.98 -18.53
C HIS A 147 -4.43 13.12 -18.68
N ALA A 148 -4.73 12.26 -17.70
CA ALA A 148 -5.94 11.44 -17.70
C ALA A 148 -7.21 12.30 -17.68
N VAL A 149 -7.24 13.36 -16.85
CA VAL A 149 -8.35 14.33 -16.82
C VAL A 149 -8.50 15.05 -18.15
N LEU A 150 -7.41 15.56 -18.73
CA LEU A 150 -7.45 16.22 -20.05
C LEU A 150 -7.92 15.26 -21.16
N GLY A 151 -7.48 14.01 -21.13
CA GLY A 151 -7.92 12.97 -22.06
C GLY A 151 -9.41 12.68 -21.94
N HIS A 152 -9.95 12.67 -20.71
CA HIS A 152 -11.39 12.53 -20.48
C HIS A 152 -12.17 13.75 -21.01
N LEU A 153 -11.76 14.97 -20.64
CA LEU A 153 -12.42 16.20 -21.09
C LEU A 153 -12.43 16.31 -22.62
N ARG A 154 -11.32 16.01 -23.30
CA ARG A 154 -11.27 16.01 -24.78
C ARG A 154 -12.32 15.10 -25.43
N ARG A 155 -12.69 13.99 -24.79
CA ARG A 155 -13.67 13.02 -25.32
C ARG A 155 -15.11 13.35 -24.96
N HIS A 156 -15.34 13.94 -23.78
CA HIS A 156 -16.68 14.06 -23.21
C HIS A 156 -17.16 15.51 -23.03
N ASP A 157 -16.23 16.46 -22.88
CA ASP A 157 -16.53 17.88 -22.64
C ASP A 157 -15.38 18.77 -23.18
N PRO A 158 -15.23 18.87 -24.52
CA PRO A 158 -14.09 19.51 -25.15
C PRO A 158 -14.00 21.02 -24.85
N ASP A 159 -15.13 21.68 -24.59
CA ASP A 159 -15.18 23.12 -24.28
C ASP A 159 -14.52 23.46 -22.94
N ARG A 160 -14.45 22.50 -22.01
CA ARG A 160 -13.79 22.68 -20.71
C ARG A 160 -12.28 22.45 -20.72
N VAL A 161 -11.72 21.95 -21.82
CA VAL A 161 -10.27 21.68 -21.92
C VAL A 161 -9.44 22.94 -21.70
N GLY A 162 -9.87 24.08 -22.25
CA GLY A 162 -9.19 25.36 -22.08
C GLY A 162 -9.12 25.81 -20.62
N ALA A 163 -10.24 25.70 -19.89
CA ALA A 163 -10.30 26.03 -18.48
C ALA A 163 -9.43 25.10 -17.61
N ALA A 164 -9.40 23.80 -17.93
CA ALA A 164 -8.54 22.85 -17.23
C ALA A 164 -7.05 23.16 -17.46
N LEU A 165 -6.65 23.46 -18.70
CA LEU A 165 -5.28 23.87 -19.01
C LEU A 165 -4.88 25.15 -18.26
N GLU A 166 -5.77 26.15 -18.20
CA GLU A 166 -5.54 27.38 -17.43
C GLU A 166 -5.31 27.08 -15.95
N ALA A 167 -6.13 26.21 -15.36
CA ALA A 167 -5.98 25.80 -13.96
C ALA A 167 -4.65 25.09 -13.69
N TYR A 168 -4.10 24.37 -14.68
CA TYR A 168 -2.87 23.60 -14.53
C TYR A 168 -1.59 24.42 -14.75
N ARG A 169 -1.69 25.62 -15.34
CA ARG A 169 -0.52 26.49 -15.62
C ARG A 169 0.34 26.76 -14.41
N CYS A 170 -0.24 26.85 -13.22
CA CYS A 170 0.52 27.11 -12.00
C CYS A 170 1.52 25.98 -11.67
N PHE A 171 1.36 24.77 -12.23
CA PHE A 171 2.31 23.67 -12.05
C PHE A 171 3.50 23.75 -13.02
N GLU A 172 3.38 24.52 -14.10
CA GLU A 172 4.41 24.71 -15.13
C GLU A 172 5.81 25.06 -14.57
N PRO A 173 5.95 25.94 -13.56
CA PRO A 173 7.25 26.31 -13.01
C PRO A 173 8.03 25.16 -12.36
N TYR A 174 7.36 24.08 -11.97
CA TYR A 174 7.97 22.96 -11.25
C TYR A 174 8.48 21.85 -12.19
N ALA A 175 8.38 22.03 -13.51
CA ALA A 175 9.03 21.19 -14.53
C ALA A 175 8.85 19.67 -14.37
N ARG A 176 7.72 19.25 -13.81
CA ARG A 176 7.39 17.87 -13.46
C ARG A 176 8.18 17.23 -12.30
N ASP A 177 8.93 18.02 -11.55
CA ASP A 177 9.65 17.55 -10.37
C ASP A 177 8.77 17.75 -9.10
N PRO A 178 8.34 16.66 -8.44
CA PRO A 178 7.53 16.75 -7.21
C PRO A 178 8.32 17.34 -6.03
N GLN A 179 9.65 17.20 -6.00
CA GLN A 179 10.50 17.78 -4.95
C GLN A 179 10.55 19.30 -5.08
N GLU A 180 10.65 19.83 -6.30
CA GLU A 180 10.59 21.27 -6.57
C GLU A 180 9.24 21.87 -6.19
N TYR A 181 8.14 21.12 -6.34
CA TYR A 181 6.83 21.52 -5.83
C TYR A 181 6.76 21.44 -4.29
N ALA A 182 7.34 20.40 -3.67
CA ALA A 182 7.26 20.17 -2.24
C ALA A 182 8.14 21.13 -1.41
N ARG A 183 9.34 21.48 -1.87
CA ARG A 183 10.28 22.40 -1.20
C ARG A 183 9.64 23.73 -0.74
N PRO A 184 8.92 24.48 -1.59
CA PRO A 184 8.26 25.73 -1.18
C PRO A 184 7.09 25.50 -0.21
N THR A 185 6.53 24.29 -0.13
CA THR A 185 5.46 23.97 0.84
C THR A 185 5.99 23.69 2.25
N ARG A 186 7.28 23.32 2.39
CA ARG A 186 7.91 22.93 3.67
C ARG A 186 8.08 24.09 4.65
N LEU A 187 8.10 25.33 4.17
CA LEU A 187 8.46 26.52 4.95
C LEU A 187 7.31 27.52 5.15
N VAL A 188 6.04 27.11 5.09
CA VAL A 188 4.94 28.09 5.09
C VAL A 188 4.34 28.33 6.50
N PRO A 189 4.65 29.45 7.17
CA PRO A 189 3.61 30.39 7.60
C PRO A 189 3.12 31.16 6.36
N ARG A 190 1.80 31.29 6.16
CA ARG A 190 1.20 32.03 5.01
C ARG A 190 1.72 33.47 4.89
N PRO A 191 1.53 34.18 3.74
CA PRO A 191 1.61 33.76 2.33
C PRO A 191 2.59 34.66 1.55
N ALA A 192 3.61 34.10 0.91
CA ALA A 192 4.40 34.83 -0.09
C ALA A 192 3.90 34.48 -1.51
N ALA A 193 3.12 35.40 -2.07
CA ALA A 193 2.88 35.74 -3.47
C ALA A 193 3.30 34.75 -4.60
N GLY A 194 2.71 33.56 -4.65
CA GLY A 194 2.65 32.71 -5.84
C GLY A 194 1.32 31.94 -5.89
N PRO A 195 0.74 31.67 -7.08
CA PRO A 195 -0.53 30.95 -7.16
C PRO A 195 -0.36 29.55 -6.57
N LYS A 196 -1.00 29.28 -5.42
CA LYS A 196 -1.09 27.93 -4.89
C LYS A 196 -1.97 27.11 -5.82
N CYS A 197 -1.38 26.18 -6.57
CA CYS A 197 -2.14 25.26 -7.43
C CYS A 197 -3.17 24.46 -6.64
N CYS A 198 -2.75 23.92 -5.51
CA CYS A 198 -3.64 23.24 -4.59
C CYS A 198 -4.10 24.25 -3.53
N ARG A 199 -5.25 24.88 -3.75
CA ARG A 199 -6.12 25.15 -2.59
C ARG A 199 -6.59 23.77 -2.15
N CYS A 200 -6.16 23.29 -0.98
CA CYS A 200 -6.81 22.13 -0.36
C CYS A 200 -8.30 22.45 -0.26
N TRP A 201 -9.08 21.89 -1.18
CA TRP A 201 -10.51 21.73 -1.00
C TRP A 201 -10.61 20.62 0.04
N TRP A 202 -10.76 21.02 1.30
CA TRP A 202 -11.29 20.10 2.28
C TRP A 202 -12.68 19.75 1.80
N ILE A 203 -12.83 18.60 1.14
CA ILE A 203 -14.14 17.97 0.98
C ILE A 203 -14.49 17.46 2.36
N VAL A 204 -15.02 18.36 3.20
CA VAL A 204 -15.67 18.00 4.44
C VAL A 204 -16.97 17.33 4.01
N PHE A 205 -16.99 16.00 4.03
CA PHE A 205 -18.27 15.31 4.12
C PHE A 205 -18.89 15.78 5.44
N PRO A 206 -20.09 16.39 5.44
CA PRO A 206 -20.77 16.73 6.68
C PRO A 206 -21.21 15.42 7.34
N GLY A 207 -20.28 14.79 8.05
CA GLY A 207 -20.56 13.69 8.97
C GLY A 207 -21.11 14.30 10.24
N THR A 208 -22.42 14.25 10.40
CA THR A 208 -23.07 14.36 11.71
C THR A 208 -22.66 13.14 12.53
N GLY A 209 -21.53 13.24 13.23
CA GLY A 209 -21.02 12.17 14.07
C GLY A 209 -20.06 12.74 15.10
N THR A 210 -20.56 13.05 16.29
CA THR A 210 -19.74 13.30 17.46
C THR A 210 -19.04 12.01 17.88
N TRP A 211 -17.73 11.93 17.67
CA TRP A 211 -16.92 10.86 18.24
C TRP A 211 -16.46 11.27 19.64
N THR A 212 -17.20 10.83 20.66
CA THR A 212 -16.75 10.84 22.06
C THR A 212 -16.51 9.40 22.47
N GLY A 213 -15.26 8.94 22.33
CA GLY A 213 -14.82 7.63 22.78
C GLY A 213 -13.58 7.75 23.65
N THR A 214 -13.75 8.08 24.93
CA THR A 214 -12.74 7.79 25.96
C THR A 214 -12.84 6.31 26.30
N GLY A 215 -12.09 5.47 25.59
CA GLY A 215 -12.00 4.04 25.84
C GLY A 215 -10.67 3.67 26.47
N THR A 216 -10.52 3.85 27.78
CA THR A 216 -9.50 3.13 28.55
C THR A 216 -9.98 1.68 28.71
N GLY A 217 -9.67 0.84 27.73
CA GLY A 217 -10.00 -0.58 27.75
C GLY A 217 -8.76 -1.43 27.98
N THR A 218 -8.52 -1.86 29.21
CA THR A 218 -7.61 -2.97 29.51
C THR A 218 -8.25 -4.27 29.00
N ALA A 219 -7.90 -4.70 27.79
CA ALA A 219 -8.34 -5.99 27.27
C ALA A 219 -7.52 -7.12 27.91
N THR A 220 -8.11 -7.80 28.90
CA THR A 220 -7.61 -9.08 29.39
C THR A 220 -8.14 -10.17 28.46
N TRP A 221 -7.25 -10.88 27.77
CA TRP A 221 -7.60 -11.88 26.78
C TRP A 221 -7.83 -13.25 27.44
N THR A 222 -9.03 -13.80 27.30
CA THR A 222 -9.30 -15.23 27.54
C THR A 222 -10.26 -15.71 26.45
N GLY A 223 -9.77 -16.58 25.55
CA GLY A 223 -10.54 -17.11 24.43
C GLY A 223 -10.10 -18.53 24.09
N THR A 224 -11.04 -19.45 24.22
CA THR A 224 -10.92 -20.91 24.12
C THR A 224 -10.83 -21.37 22.66
N GLY A 225 -9.62 -21.71 22.21
CA GLY A 225 -9.34 -22.40 20.95
C GLY A 225 -7.96 -23.05 21.05
N THR A 226 -7.78 -24.27 20.53
CA THR A 226 -6.74 -25.25 20.89
C THR A 226 -5.28 -24.89 20.54
N GLY A 227 -4.97 -23.63 20.29
CA GLY A 227 -3.62 -23.12 20.10
C GLY A 227 -3.58 -21.63 20.40
N THR A 228 -3.65 -21.24 21.66
CA THR A 228 -3.44 -19.85 22.05
C THR A 228 -1.97 -19.51 21.85
N ALA A 229 -1.66 -18.57 20.96
CA ALA A 229 -0.34 -17.93 20.92
C ALA A 229 -0.01 -17.47 22.35
N ARG A 230 1.18 -17.83 22.83
CA ARG A 230 1.64 -17.35 24.13
C ARG A 230 2.01 -15.88 23.97
N ASP A 231 1.80 -15.07 25.00
CA ASP A 231 2.36 -13.71 25.03
C ASP A 231 3.40 -13.64 26.14
N SER A 232 4.68 -13.74 25.75
CA SER A 232 5.81 -13.56 26.65
C SER A 232 6.06 -12.09 27.04
N GLY A 233 5.08 -11.22 26.81
CA GLY A 233 5.08 -9.78 27.08
C GLY A 233 5.86 -8.97 26.06
N TRP A 234 6.22 -9.56 24.91
CA TRP A 234 7.03 -8.85 23.91
C TRP A 234 6.22 -7.81 23.15
N THR A 235 4.91 -8.02 23.03
CA THR A 235 3.93 -7.18 22.30
C THR A 235 3.60 -5.89 23.04
N ALA A 236 3.64 -5.90 24.38
CA ALA A 236 3.24 -4.79 25.25
C ALA A 236 4.38 -3.83 25.59
N ALA A 237 5.61 -4.15 25.22
CA ALA A 237 6.76 -3.32 25.52
C ALA A 237 7.17 -2.49 24.30
N GLU A 238 7.58 -1.25 24.55
CA GLU A 238 8.01 -0.31 23.51
C GLU A 238 9.17 -0.87 22.67
N ARG A 239 9.09 -0.67 21.37
CA ARG A 239 10.05 -1.09 20.36
C ARG A 239 10.33 0.03 19.38
N ASP A 240 11.57 0.07 18.93
CA ASP A 240 11.97 0.86 17.78
C ASP A 240 11.38 0.24 16.52
N HIS A 241 10.51 0.99 15.85
CA HIS A 241 9.89 0.59 14.59
C HIS A 241 10.34 1.51 13.47
N ARG A 242 10.81 0.91 12.36
CA ARG A 242 11.23 1.64 11.18
C ARG A 242 10.01 2.04 10.36
N ALA A 243 9.94 3.30 9.93
CA ALA A 243 8.96 3.72 8.93
C ALA A 243 9.38 3.22 7.54
N ILE A 244 8.40 2.90 6.72
CA ILE A 244 8.59 2.43 5.33
C ILE A 244 8.14 3.58 4.41
N GLY A 245 8.75 3.69 3.24
CA GLY A 245 8.52 4.83 2.35
C GLY A 245 9.21 6.14 2.77
N VAL A 246 10.11 6.10 3.76
CA VAL A 246 10.92 7.25 4.19
C VAL A 246 12.38 7.12 3.76
N VAL A 247 13.05 8.25 3.58
CA VAL A 247 14.48 8.30 3.24
C VAL A 247 15.29 7.64 4.34
N TYR A 248 15.99 6.57 3.98
CA TYR A 248 16.90 5.89 4.87
C TYR A 248 18.27 6.56 4.88
N ARG A 249 18.75 6.97 6.05
CA ARG A 249 20.10 7.53 6.20
C ARG A 249 20.89 6.66 7.15
N ALA A 250 21.75 5.79 6.62
CA ALA A 250 22.58 4.90 7.42
C ALA A 250 23.40 5.64 8.50
N ALA A 251 23.92 6.83 8.17
CA ALA A 251 24.64 7.68 9.12
C ALA A 251 23.77 8.21 10.29
N ARG A 252 22.44 8.06 10.23
CA ARG A 252 21.47 8.49 11.24
C ARG A 252 20.68 7.34 11.86
N GLU A 253 21.15 6.10 11.70
CA GLU A 253 20.48 4.89 12.19
C GLU A 253 20.00 5.02 13.64
N ARG A 254 20.88 5.51 14.51
CA ARG A 254 20.60 5.68 15.94
C ARG A 254 19.64 6.81 16.29
N TRP A 255 19.38 7.76 15.39
CA TRP A 255 18.79 9.06 15.74
C TRP A 255 17.51 9.42 15.02
N GLY A 256 17.19 8.77 13.90
CA GLY A 256 16.07 9.23 13.08
C GLY A 256 15.43 8.23 12.14
N ASN A 257 15.90 6.97 12.12
CA ASN A 257 15.30 5.94 11.26
C ASN A 257 14.21 5.13 11.97
N TYR A 258 14.08 5.26 13.30
CA TYR A 258 13.12 4.52 14.12
C TYR A 258 12.22 5.46 14.93
N VAL A 259 10.98 5.03 15.09
CA VAL A 259 9.99 5.66 15.98
C VAL A 259 9.59 4.67 17.07
N PRO A 260 9.47 5.11 18.33
CA PRO A 260 9.01 4.24 19.41
C PRO A 260 7.56 3.84 19.18
N MET A 261 7.24 2.57 19.41
CA MET A 261 5.91 1.99 19.18
C MET A 261 5.69 0.76 20.05
N ILE A 262 4.46 0.56 20.53
CA ILE A 262 4.05 -0.66 21.25
C ILE A 262 3.31 -1.58 20.26
N PRO A 263 3.83 -2.78 19.93
CA PRO A 263 3.25 -3.67 18.92
C PRO A 263 1.75 -3.96 19.11
N ALA A 264 1.33 -4.23 20.35
CA ALA A 264 -0.06 -4.53 20.69
C ALA A 264 -1.02 -3.34 20.47
N ASP A 265 -0.51 -2.10 20.52
CA ASP A 265 -1.32 -0.90 20.30
C ASP A 265 -1.49 -0.59 18.81
N ARG A 266 -0.62 -1.14 17.95
CA ARG A 266 -0.57 -0.83 16.52
C ARG A 266 -1.13 -1.92 15.63
N TYR A 267 -1.05 -3.19 16.05
CA TYR A 267 -1.38 -4.32 15.20
C TYR A 267 -2.28 -5.33 15.91
N ASP A 268 -3.30 -5.79 15.20
CA ASP A 268 -4.14 -6.89 15.67
C ASP A 268 -3.42 -8.25 15.59
N ALA A 269 -2.56 -8.43 14.59
CA ALA A 269 -1.83 -9.68 14.38
C ALA A 269 -0.51 -9.43 13.65
N PHE A 270 0.41 -10.40 13.76
CA PHE A 270 1.69 -10.41 13.05
C PHE A 270 1.92 -11.76 12.37
N LEU A 271 2.49 -11.70 11.17
CA LEU A 271 3.16 -12.84 10.55
C LEU A 271 4.66 -12.68 10.78
N TYR A 272 5.25 -13.62 11.51
CA TYR A 272 6.69 -13.65 11.74
C TYR A 272 7.36 -14.60 10.73
N LEU A 273 8.40 -14.10 10.06
CA LEU A 273 9.15 -14.82 9.04
C LEU A 273 10.59 -14.98 9.51
N ASP A 274 11.04 -16.23 9.68
CA ASP A 274 12.41 -16.53 10.12
C ASP A 274 13.48 -16.22 9.06
N GLY A 275 13.08 -16.24 7.78
CA GLY A 275 13.97 -16.01 6.65
C GLY A 275 13.20 -15.36 5.51
N THR A 276 13.90 -14.50 4.79
CA THR A 276 13.34 -13.74 3.67
C THR A 276 14.33 -13.67 2.51
N THR A 277 13.81 -13.42 1.32
CA THR A 277 14.55 -13.32 0.06
C THR A 277 14.27 -11.97 -0.60
N ALA A 278 15.18 -11.55 -1.49
CA ALA A 278 15.02 -10.31 -2.24
C ALA A 278 13.86 -10.42 -3.23
N LEU A 279 13.10 -9.34 -3.36
CA LEU A 279 12.03 -9.23 -4.35
C LEU A 279 12.57 -9.37 -5.77
N THR A 280 11.84 -10.09 -6.63
CA THR A 280 12.22 -10.24 -8.05
C THR A 280 11.37 -9.29 -8.93
N PRO A 281 11.94 -8.19 -9.44
CA PRO A 281 11.20 -7.26 -10.30
C PRO A 281 10.92 -7.88 -11.68
N LEU A 282 9.82 -7.48 -12.33
CA LEU A 282 9.48 -7.90 -13.70
C LEU A 282 10.44 -7.30 -14.73
N ARG A 283 11.04 -6.15 -14.41
CA ARG A 283 12.06 -5.47 -15.21
C ARG A 283 13.30 -5.23 -14.36
N THR A 284 14.45 -5.63 -14.89
CA THR A 284 15.76 -5.43 -14.26
C THR A 284 16.47 -4.16 -14.73
N ALA A 285 15.92 -3.44 -15.71
CA ALA A 285 16.50 -2.20 -16.20
C ALA A 285 16.42 -1.11 -15.12
N ALA A 286 17.56 -0.49 -14.81
CA ALA A 286 17.60 0.69 -13.97
C ALA A 286 16.67 1.75 -14.57
N PRO A 287 15.72 2.31 -13.79
CA PRO A 287 14.95 3.44 -14.28
C PRO A 287 15.91 4.59 -14.66
N PRO A 288 15.55 5.43 -15.63
CA PRO A 288 16.29 6.66 -15.88
C PRO A 288 16.40 7.44 -14.57
N ASP A 289 17.54 8.12 -14.35
CA ASP A 289 17.90 8.89 -13.16
C ASP A 289 16.67 9.64 -12.59
N THR A 290 15.96 9.00 -11.66
CA THR A 290 14.82 9.61 -10.99
C THR A 290 15.41 10.35 -9.83
N HIS A 291 15.35 11.68 -9.83
CA HIS A 291 15.78 12.56 -8.73
C HIS A 291 15.05 12.30 -7.38
N GLU A 292 14.27 11.22 -7.26
CA GLU A 292 13.63 10.76 -6.03
C GLU A 292 14.67 10.07 -5.13
N GLU A 293 14.87 10.57 -3.91
CA GLU A 293 15.83 9.99 -2.95
C GLU A 293 15.44 8.52 -2.63
N GLU A 294 16.40 7.61 -2.74
CA GLU A 294 16.18 6.18 -2.57
C GLU A 294 15.64 5.81 -1.18
N SER A 295 14.58 5.00 -1.15
CA SER A 295 14.04 4.35 0.06
C SER A 295 14.58 2.93 0.25
N TRP A 296 15.49 2.50 -0.63
CA TRP A 296 16.20 1.23 -0.57
C TRP A 296 16.94 1.09 0.77
N PRO A 297 16.82 -0.05 1.48
CA PRO A 297 17.82 -0.40 2.47
C PRO A 297 19.08 -0.86 1.71
N THR A 298 20.14 -0.04 1.68
CA THR A 298 21.49 -0.56 1.42
C THR A 298 22.00 -1.20 2.70
N GLY A 299 21.94 -2.52 2.78
CA GLY A 299 22.44 -3.30 3.91
C GLY A 299 21.75 -4.65 4.01
N MET A 300 22.44 -5.71 3.56
CA MET A 300 22.38 -6.98 4.28
C MET A 300 23.18 -6.85 5.59
#